data_AF-A0A7S3VMF2-F1
#
_entry.id   AF-A0A7S3VMF2-F1
#
_cell.length_a   1.000
_cell.length_b   1.000
_cell.length_c   1.000
_cell.angle_alpha   90.00
_cell.angle_beta   90.00
_cell.angle_gamma   90.00
#
_symmetry.space_group_name_H-M   'P 1'
#
loop_
_entity.id
_entity.type
_entity.pdbx_description
1 polymer ?
#
loop_
_entity_poly.entity_id
_entity_poly.type
_entity_poly.pdbx_seq_one_letter_code
_entity_poly.pdbx_strand_id
1 'polypeptide(L)'
;MYIQVEEVTLPIRFIVFTGHFIAVLAVVFDFDRIVSCITEIDPTKATGSALDSFEESKQQLEGLAYTSVACFCIEYITLFLGVSIFLRHITLYNIIAHLGGLLLTVIFYADCWDIGVFAAFFVVFSLLPMLADLAALLYTSKLAVFIKY
;
A
#
# COMPACT_ATOMS: atom_id res chain seq x y z
N MET A 1 19.87 -21.25 22.02
CA MET A 1 19.77 -19.84 21.60
C MET A 1 18.31 -19.62 21.24
N TYR A 2 17.54 -18.97 22.12
CA TYR A 2 16.14 -18.65 21.84
C TYR A 2 16.14 -17.39 20.97
N ILE A 3 15.64 -17.51 19.74
CA ILE A 3 15.41 -16.36 18.86
C ILE A 3 14.28 -15.55 19.49
N GLN A 4 14.52 -14.26 19.76
CA GLN A 4 13.45 -13.38 20.24
C GLN A 4 12.47 -13.12 19.09
N VAL A 5 11.18 -13.05 19.38
CA VAL A 5 10.15 -12.92 18.33
C VAL A 5 10.37 -11.65 17.51
N GLU A 6 10.86 -10.61 18.18
CA GLU A 6 11.20 -9.30 17.64
C GLU A 6 12.29 -9.38 16.56
N GLU A 7 13.26 -10.30 16.71
CA GLU A 7 14.37 -10.51 15.76
C GLU A 7 13.90 -11.05 14.41
N VAL A 8 12.73 -11.70 14.36
CA VAL A 8 12.17 -12.32 13.14
C VAL A 8 11.08 -11.45 12.53
N THR A 9 10.26 -10.79 13.37
CA THR A 9 9.11 -10.02 12.87
C THR A 9 9.53 -8.76 12.10
N LEU A 10 10.63 -8.12 12.47
CA LEU A 10 11.06 -6.88 11.83
C LEU A 10 11.59 -7.11 10.39
N PRO A 11 12.48 -8.09 10.13
CA PRO A 11 12.85 -8.46 8.76
C PRO A 11 11.65 -8.86 7.91
N ILE A 12 10.74 -9.69 8.45
CA ILE A 12 9.54 -10.13 7.72
C ILE A 12 8.69 -8.93 7.34
N ARG A 13 8.41 -8.03 8.30
CA ARG A 13 7.64 -6.81 8.05
C ARG A 13 8.26 -6.00 6.93
N PHE A 14 9.56 -5.74 6.99
CA PHE A 14 10.25 -4.99 5.93
C PHE A 14 10.11 -5.65 4.56
N ILE A 15 10.27 -6.98 4.48
CA ILE A 15 10.17 -7.72 3.21
C ILE A 15 8.77 -7.64 2.62
N VAL A 16 7.72 -7.96 3.41
CA VAL A 16 6.34 -7.96 2.88
C VAL A 16 5.86 -6.55 2.54
N PHE A 17 6.26 -5.56 3.35
CA PHE A 17 5.99 -4.15 3.10
C PHE A 17 6.65 -3.66 1.81
N THR A 18 7.95 -3.93 1.64
CA THR A 18 8.69 -3.59 0.42
C THR A 18 8.13 -4.31 -0.79
N GLY A 19 7.75 -5.58 -0.65
CA GLY A 19 7.09 -6.35 -1.70
C GLY A 19 5.79 -5.72 -2.15
N HIS A 20 4.90 -5.36 -1.21
CA HIS A 20 3.64 -4.70 -1.53
C HIS A 20 3.89 -3.33 -2.19
N PHE A 21 4.87 -2.57 -1.71
CA PHE A 21 5.27 -1.31 -2.34
C PHE A 21 5.70 -1.49 -3.80
N ILE A 22 6.54 -2.50 -4.08
CA ILE A 22 6.96 -2.83 -5.45
C ILE A 22 5.76 -3.22 -6.32
N ALA A 23 4.80 -3.99 -5.79
CA ALA A 23 3.59 -4.35 -6.53
C ALA A 23 2.75 -3.12 -6.90
N VAL A 24 2.61 -2.16 -5.99
CA VAL A 24 1.94 -0.88 -6.29
C VAL A 24 2.73 -0.06 -7.29
N LEU A 25 4.08 -0.04 -7.22
CA LEU A 25 4.90 0.62 -8.23
C LEU A 25 4.73 -0.02 -9.61
N ALA A 26 4.55 -1.34 -9.70
CA ALA A 26 4.28 -2.00 -10.97
C ALA A 26 2.98 -1.50 -11.61
N VAL A 27 1.94 -1.21 -10.81
CA VAL A 27 0.72 -0.54 -11.27
C VAL A 27 1.03 0.87 -11.76
N VAL A 28 1.84 1.64 -11.02
CA VAL A 28 2.21 3.02 -11.39
C VAL A 28 2.94 3.09 -12.73
N PHE A 29 3.80 2.12 -13.02
CA PHE A 29 4.57 2.12 -14.27
C PHE A 29 3.80 1.58 -15.49
N ASP A 30 2.57 1.07 -15.31
CA ASP A 30 1.83 0.37 -16.37
C ASP A 30 0.34 0.76 -16.45
N PHE A 31 0.02 2.01 -16.09
CA PHE A 31 -1.37 2.50 -16.07
C PHE A 31 -2.10 2.29 -17.40
N ASP A 32 -1.48 2.69 -18.51
CA ASP A 32 -2.11 2.64 -19.83
C ASP A 32 -2.52 1.22 -20.20
N ARG A 33 -1.64 0.24 -19.96
CA ARG A 33 -1.93 -1.16 -20.22
C ARG A 33 -3.05 -1.68 -19.32
N ILE A 34 -2.98 -1.39 -18.02
CA ILE A 34 -3.97 -1.88 -17.05
C ILE A 34 -5.36 -1.30 -17.38
N VAL A 35 -5.45 0.01 -17.62
CA VAL A 35 -6.72 0.66 -17.96
C VAL A 35 -7.25 0.16 -19.30
N SER A 36 -6.38 -0.05 -20.31
CA SER A 36 -6.79 -0.64 -21.60
C SER A 36 -7.33 -2.06 -21.42
N CYS A 37 -6.74 -2.84 -20.52
CA CYS A 37 -7.15 -4.20 -20.21
C CYS A 37 -8.50 -4.24 -19.48
N ILE A 38 -8.73 -3.33 -18.52
CA ILE A 38 -9.97 -3.23 -17.74
C ILE A 38 -11.13 -2.71 -18.59
N THR A 39 -10.89 -1.67 -19.38
CA THR A 39 -11.92 -0.99 -20.17
C THR A 39 -12.14 -1.59 -21.55
N GLU A 40 -11.23 -2.45 -22.01
CA GLU A 40 -11.16 -2.97 -23.38
C GLU A 40 -11.00 -1.86 -24.45
N ILE A 41 -10.49 -0.69 -24.06
CA ILE A 41 -10.29 0.46 -24.95
C ILE A 41 -8.81 0.60 -25.32
N ASP A 42 -8.52 0.68 -26.63
CA ASP A 42 -7.19 1.03 -27.13
C ASP A 42 -7.08 2.55 -27.29
N PRO A 43 -6.29 3.26 -26.45
CA PRO A 43 -6.19 4.72 -26.47
C PRO A 43 -5.59 5.25 -27.78
N THR A 44 -4.88 4.43 -28.54
CA THR A 44 -4.30 4.83 -29.83
C THR A 44 -5.34 4.87 -30.97
N LYS A 45 -6.49 4.22 -30.77
CA LYS A 45 -7.58 4.12 -31.76
C LYS A 45 -8.88 4.75 -31.29
N ALA A 46 -9.04 4.94 -29.98
CA ALA A 46 -10.23 5.53 -29.39
C ALA A 46 -10.40 7.00 -29.80
N THR A 47 -11.64 7.41 -30.03
CA THR A 47 -12.00 8.81 -30.32
C THR A 47 -13.30 9.18 -29.62
N GLY A 48 -13.48 10.48 -29.34
CA GLY A 48 -14.67 11.00 -28.66
C GLY A 48 -14.87 10.37 -27.28
N SER A 49 -16.11 10.01 -26.97
CA SER A 49 -16.52 9.56 -25.63
C SER A 49 -15.79 8.33 -25.10
N ALA A 50 -15.28 7.45 -25.98
CA ALA A 50 -14.50 6.29 -25.56
C ALA A 50 -13.12 6.71 -25.02
N LEU A 51 -12.50 7.71 -25.64
CA LEU A 51 -11.22 8.24 -25.16
C LEU A 51 -11.41 8.99 -23.83
N ASP A 52 -12.50 9.75 -23.70
CA ASP A 52 -12.82 10.45 -22.45
C ASP A 52 -13.01 9.46 -21.28
N SER A 53 -13.72 8.35 -21.51
CA SER A 53 -13.93 7.30 -20.50
C SER A 53 -12.63 6.58 -20.11
N PHE A 54 -11.71 6.42 -21.06
CA PHE A 54 -10.38 5.84 -20.79
C PHE A 54 -9.56 6.77 -19.89
N GLU A 55 -9.49 8.06 -20.22
CA GLU A 55 -8.75 9.05 -19.44
C GLU A 55 -9.33 9.22 -18.03
N GLU A 56 -10.66 9.18 -17.87
CA GLU A 56 -11.29 9.19 -16.54
C GLU A 56 -10.87 7.98 -15.70
N SER A 57 -10.93 6.78 -16.28
CA SER A 57 -10.54 5.55 -15.60
C SER A 57 -9.06 5.56 -15.21
N LYS A 58 -8.20 6.06 -16.11
CA LYS A 58 -6.78 6.26 -15.86
C LYS A 58 -6.53 7.22 -14.71
N GLN A 59 -7.18 8.39 -14.73
CA GLN A 59 -7.04 9.39 -13.68
C GLN A 59 -7.46 8.85 -12.30
N GLN A 60 -8.51 8.03 -12.24
CA GLN A 60 -8.95 7.38 -11.00
C GLN A 60 -7.90 6.41 -10.47
N LEU A 61 -7.37 5.53 -11.34
CA LEU A 61 -6.33 4.57 -10.96
C LEU A 61 -5.03 5.25 -10.54
N GLU A 62 -4.61 6.29 -11.27
CA GLU A 62 -3.45 7.12 -10.96
C GLU A 62 -3.57 7.74 -9.57
N GLY A 63 -4.71 8.37 -9.28
CA GLY A 63 -4.97 8.99 -7.98
C GLY A 63 -4.84 7.99 -6.83
N LEU A 64 -5.41 6.80 -6.97
CA LEU A 64 -5.33 5.74 -5.95
C LEU A 64 -3.91 5.19 -5.79
N ALA A 65 -3.20 4.95 -6.90
CA ALA A 65 -1.86 4.37 -6.87
C ALA A 65 -0.83 5.35 -6.29
N TYR A 66 -0.85 6.62 -6.71
CA TYR A 66 0.04 7.64 -6.12
C TYR A 66 -0.26 7.94 -4.66
N THR A 67 -1.54 7.92 -4.26
CA THR A 67 -1.90 8.05 -2.84
C THR A 67 -1.45 6.85 -2.02
N SER A 68 -1.50 5.64 -2.59
CA SER A 68 -0.91 4.44 -1.97
C SER A 68 0.58 4.62 -1.78
N VAL A 69 1.33 5.06 -2.79
CA VAL A 69 2.77 5.36 -2.70
C VAL A 69 3.07 6.36 -1.57
N ALA A 70 2.26 7.42 -1.42
CA ALA A 70 2.42 8.36 -0.32
C ALA A 70 2.23 7.70 1.06
N CYS A 71 1.27 6.78 1.20
CA CYS A 71 1.08 6.00 2.42
C CYS A 71 2.32 5.15 2.74
N PHE A 72 2.88 4.45 1.74
CA PHE A 72 4.13 3.70 1.89
C PHE A 72 5.29 4.59 2.33
N CYS A 73 5.43 5.80 1.77
CA CYS A 73 6.49 6.72 2.21
C CYS A 73 6.37 7.09 3.69
N ILE A 74 5.15 7.36 4.16
CA ILE A 74 4.89 7.63 5.59
C ILE A 74 5.26 6.42 6.43
N GLU A 75 4.84 5.22 6.02
CA GLU A 75 5.14 3.98 6.72
C GLU A 75 6.65 3.69 6.78
N TYR A 76 7.40 3.91 5.70
CA TYR A 76 8.87 3.80 5.71
C TYR A 76 9.48 4.71 6.78
N ILE A 77 9.04 5.97 6.84
CA ILE A 77 9.51 6.92 7.86
C ILE A 77 9.20 6.37 9.25
N THR A 78 7.98 5.91 9.52
CA THR A 78 7.60 5.38 10.84
C THR A 78 8.36 4.09 11.21
N LEU A 79 8.63 3.23 10.23
CA LEU A 79 9.39 1.99 10.40
C LEU A 79 10.84 2.30 10.79
N PHE A 80 11.50 3.23 10.09
CA PHE A 80 12.88 3.62 10.38
C PHE A 80 13.03 4.43 11.66
N LEU A 81 12.00 5.15 12.10
CA LEU A 81 11.96 5.75 13.43
C LEU A 81 11.87 4.68 14.54
N GLY A 82 11.56 3.43 14.20
CA GLY A 82 11.55 2.29 15.12
C GLY A 82 10.38 2.28 16.10
N VAL A 83 9.35 3.08 15.85
CA VAL A 83 8.36 3.41 16.87
C VAL A 83 7.31 2.33 17.06
N SER A 84 6.89 1.67 15.99
CA SER A 84 5.92 0.57 16.05
C SER A 84 6.53 -0.80 16.36
N ILE A 85 7.87 -0.87 16.53
CA ILE A 85 8.57 -2.11 16.94
C ILE A 85 8.10 -2.55 18.34
N PHE A 86 7.77 -1.60 19.20
CA PHE A 86 7.33 -1.86 20.58
C PHE A 86 5.86 -2.32 20.68
N LEU A 87 5.08 -2.23 19.60
CA LEU A 87 3.67 -2.60 19.56
C LEU A 87 3.48 -3.84 18.68
N ARG A 88 3.69 -5.02 19.29
CA ARG A 88 3.64 -6.33 18.62
C ARG A 88 2.37 -6.57 17.80
N HIS A 89 1.22 -6.15 18.31
CA HIS A 89 -0.07 -6.31 17.61
C HIS A 89 -0.13 -5.53 16.30
N ILE A 90 0.41 -4.30 16.29
CA ILE A 90 0.45 -3.45 15.10
C ILE A 90 1.43 -4.00 14.08
N THR A 91 2.60 -4.46 14.55
CA THR A 91 3.58 -5.14 13.67
C THR A 91 2.98 -6.38 12.99
N LEU A 92 2.27 -7.23 13.73
CA LEU A 92 1.61 -8.41 13.15
C LEU A 92 0.50 -8.05 12.16
N TYR A 93 -0.32 -7.05 12.51
CA TYR A 93 -1.34 -6.52 11.61
C TYR A 93 -0.74 -6.03 10.30
N ASN A 94 0.32 -5.21 10.35
CA ASN A 94 1.00 -4.71 9.16
C ASN A 94 1.60 -5.84 8.32
N ILE A 95 2.23 -6.84 8.94
CA ILE A 95 2.76 -8.01 8.20
C ILE A 95 1.64 -8.69 7.39
N ILE A 96 0.49 -8.97 8.02
CA ILE A 96 -0.63 -9.65 7.36
C ILE A 96 -1.25 -8.74 6.29
N ALA A 97 -1.42 -7.46 6.59
CA ALA A 97 -2.00 -6.50 5.67
C ALA A 97 -1.16 -6.33 4.41
N HIS A 98 0.16 -6.12 4.51
CA HIS A 98 1.01 -5.99 3.32
C HIS A 98 1.22 -7.32 2.61
N LEU A 99 1.23 -8.47 3.31
CA LEU A 99 1.25 -9.75 2.63
C LEU A 99 -0.01 -9.96 1.77
N GLY A 100 -1.18 -9.67 2.34
CA GLY A 100 -2.46 -9.72 1.61
C GLY A 100 -2.51 -8.73 0.46
N GLY A 101 -2.12 -7.48 0.72
CA GLY A 101 -2.03 -6.42 -0.29
C GLY A 101 -1.08 -6.75 -1.43
N LEU A 102 0.09 -7.33 -1.13
CA LEU A 102 1.04 -7.82 -2.14
C LEU A 102 0.39 -8.86 -3.05
N LEU A 103 -0.15 -9.94 -2.46
CA LEU A 103 -0.72 -11.03 -3.25
C LEU A 103 -1.89 -10.55 -4.12
N LEU A 104 -2.79 -9.76 -3.53
CA LEU A 104 -3.98 -9.26 -4.22
C LEU A 104 -3.64 -8.21 -5.28
N THR A 105 -2.68 -7.32 -5.03
CA THR A 105 -2.23 -6.33 -6.02
C THR A 105 -1.56 -7.00 -7.22
N VAL A 106 -0.78 -8.07 -6.98
CA VAL A 106 -0.20 -8.87 -8.06
C VAL A 106 -1.28 -9.57 -8.89
N ILE A 107 -2.30 -10.13 -8.24
CA ILE A 107 -3.44 -10.74 -8.94
C ILE A 107 -4.21 -9.67 -9.73
N PHE A 108 -4.50 -8.51 -9.14
CA PHE A 108 -5.13 -7.38 -9.83
C PHE A 108 -4.34 -6.97 -11.08
N TYR A 109 -3.01 -6.88 -10.96
CA TYR A 109 -2.14 -6.54 -12.08
C TYR A 109 -2.16 -7.60 -13.19
N ALA A 110 -2.24 -8.88 -12.82
CA ALA A 110 -2.24 -9.99 -13.77
C ALA A 110 -3.60 -10.17 -14.49
N ASP A 111 -4.70 -10.06 -13.74
CA ASP A 111 -6.05 -10.40 -14.19
C ASP A 111 -6.90 -9.16 -14.55
N CYS A 112 -6.34 -7.95 -14.43
CA CYS A 112 -7.00 -6.69 -14.78
C CYS A 112 -8.38 -6.52 -14.13
N TRP A 113 -8.46 -6.70 -12.81
CA TRP A 113 -9.71 -6.51 -12.08
C TRP A 113 -10.19 -5.06 -12.14
N ASP A 114 -11.48 -4.84 -11.88
CA ASP A 114 -12.09 -3.51 -11.87
C ASP A 114 -11.37 -2.52 -10.93
N ILE A 115 -11.35 -1.24 -11.30
CA ILE A 115 -10.67 -0.17 -10.55
C ILE A 115 -11.23 -0.03 -9.13
N GLY A 116 -12.54 -0.29 -8.94
CA GLY A 116 -13.17 -0.30 -7.62
C GLY A 116 -12.56 -1.34 -6.67
N VAL A 117 -12.02 -2.44 -7.20
CA VAL A 117 -11.32 -3.44 -6.39
C VAL A 117 -9.96 -2.91 -5.92
N PHE A 118 -9.23 -2.19 -6.78
CA PHE A 118 -8.00 -1.52 -6.37
C PHE A 118 -8.25 -0.42 -5.33
N ALA A 119 -9.38 0.30 -5.42
CA ALA A 119 -9.79 1.24 -4.39
C ALA A 119 -9.97 0.56 -3.02
N ALA A 120 -10.59 -0.62 -2.99
CA ALA A 120 -10.70 -1.41 -1.76
C ALA A 120 -9.33 -1.86 -1.23
N PHE A 121 -8.41 -2.25 -2.12
CA PHE A 121 -7.04 -2.62 -1.73
C PHE A 121 -6.28 -1.44 -1.13
N PHE A 122 -6.38 -0.26 -1.74
CA PHE A 122 -5.82 0.97 -1.19
C PHE A 122 -6.30 1.21 0.24
N VAL A 123 -7.62 1.15 0.49
CA VAL A 123 -8.16 1.39 1.83
C VAL A 123 -7.62 0.37 2.83
N VAL A 124 -7.72 -0.93 2.51
CA VAL A 124 -7.45 -2.00 3.47
C VAL A 124 -5.96 -2.25 3.70
N PHE A 125 -5.13 -2.12 2.65
CA PHE A 125 -3.74 -2.57 2.65
C PHE A 125 -2.71 -1.44 2.53
N SER A 126 -3.14 -0.20 2.31
CA SER A 126 -2.24 0.98 2.28
C SER A 126 -2.67 2.03 3.31
N LEU A 127 -3.94 2.45 3.30
CA LEU A 127 -4.43 3.52 4.17
C LEU A 127 -4.54 3.05 5.64
N LEU A 128 -5.20 1.91 5.90
CA LEU A 128 -5.36 1.42 7.28
C LEU A 128 -4.02 1.05 7.95
N PRO A 129 -3.07 0.34 7.29
CA PRO A 129 -1.73 0.11 7.84
C PRO A 129 -0.99 1.40 8.20
N MET A 130 -0.97 2.38 7.29
CA MET A 130 -0.38 3.69 7.55
C MET A 130 -1.02 4.40 8.75
N LEU A 131 -2.35 4.40 8.87
CA LEU A 131 -3.04 5.00 10.00
C LEU A 131 -2.72 4.27 11.32
N ALA A 132 -2.58 2.95 11.30
CA ALA A 132 -2.20 2.17 12.48
C ALA A 132 -0.78 2.51 12.94
N ASP A 133 0.17 2.65 12.02
CA ASP A 133 1.53 3.10 12.33
C ASP A 133 1.59 4.54 12.82
N LEU A 134 0.80 5.44 12.23
CA LEU A 134 0.73 6.82 12.68
C LEU A 134 0.12 6.91 14.09
N ALA A 135 -0.92 6.12 14.39
CA ALA A 135 -1.48 6.03 15.73
C ALA A 135 -0.47 5.47 16.74
N ALA A 136 0.33 4.47 16.35
CA ALA A 136 1.44 3.95 17.15
C ALA A 136 2.48 5.04 17.48
N LEU A 137 2.83 5.85 16.48
CA LEU A 137 3.75 6.97 16.63
C LEU A 137 3.22 8.04 17.60
N LEU A 138 1.94 8.40 17.48
CA LEU A 138 1.31 9.38 18.36
C LEU A 138 1.18 8.86 19.80
N TYR A 139 0.89 7.58 19.98
CA TYR A 139 0.77 6.96 21.31
C TYR A 139 2.10 6.94 22.06
N THR A 140 3.15 6.45 21.41
CA THR A 140 4.49 6.31 22.00
C THR A 140 5.16 7.66 22.23
N SER A 141 4.97 8.64 21.35
CA SER A 141 5.51 10.00 21.54
C SER A 141 4.88 10.69 22.76
N LYS A 142 3.57 10.51 23.00
CA LYS A 142 2.92 11.00 24.22
C LYS A 142 3.47 10.35 25.48
N LEU A 143 3.68 9.02 25.47
CA LEU A 143 4.29 8.31 26.60
C LEU A 143 5.72 8.79 26.88
N ALA A 144 6.52 8.98 25.83
CA ALA A 144 7.89 9.46 25.97
C ALA A 144 7.97 10.86 26.60
N VAL A 145 7.02 11.75 26.27
CA VAL A 145 6.89 13.06 26.90
C VAL A 145 6.48 12.90 28.37
N PHE A 146 5.50 12.04 28.68
CA PHE A 146 4.99 11.86 30.04
C PHE A 146 6.02 11.26 31.00
N ILE A 147 6.93 10.40 30.53
CA ILE A 147 8.00 9.80 31.35
C ILE A 147 9.13 10.81 31.64
N LYS A 148 9.24 11.88 30.85
CA LYS A 148 10.27 12.91 31.01
C LYS A 148 9.93 13.97 32.07
N TYR A 149 8.69 13.97 32.58
CA TYR A 149 8.19 14.84 33.64
C TYR A 149 7.80 14.02 34.86
#